data_AF-A0A1V9W6U7-F1
#
_entry.id   AF-A0A1V9W6U7-F1
#
_cell.length_a   1.000
_cell.length_b   1.000
_cell.length_c   1.000
_cell.angle_alpha   90.00
_cell.angle_beta   90.00
_cell.angle_gamma   90.00
#
_symmetry.space_group_name_H-M   'P 1'
#
loop_
_entity.id
_entity.type
_entity.pdbx_description
1 polymer ?
#
loop_
_entity_poly.entity_id
_entity_poly.type
_entity_poly.pdbx_seq_one_letter_code
_entity_poly.pdbx_strand_id
1 'polypeptide(L)' 'YVRGDLIRSSIIDNKSRIDEIYRSYPNVFRSRKEVLQMLFLNFTEENDLGKRTLSKLTKDIIEESIDLDENAIEE' A
#
# COMPACT_ATOMS: atom_id res chain seq x y z
N TYR A 1 -1.33 -9.09 -17.71
CA TYR A 1 -0.04 -8.95 -17.01
C TYR A 1 -0.18 -8.00 -15.83
N VAL A 2 -0.23 -6.68 -16.02
CA VAL A 2 -0.28 -5.67 -14.92
C VAL A 2 -1.29 -5.96 -13.78
N ARG A 3 -2.52 -6.38 -14.08
CA ARG A 3 -3.52 -6.71 -13.03
C ARG A 3 -3.16 -7.93 -12.19
N GLY A 4 -2.60 -8.97 -12.80
CA GLY A 4 -2.17 -10.18 -12.09
C GLY A 4 -0.96 -9.92 -11.20
N ASP A 5 -0.09 -8.99 -11.63
CA ASP A 5 1.07 -8.57 -10.85
C ASP A 5 0.66 -7.74 -9.62
N LEU A 6 -0.39 -6.91 -9.72
CA LEU A 6 -0.97 -6.19 -8.58
C LEU A 6 -1.54 -7.15 -7.52
N ILE A 7 -2.32 -8.15 -7.95
CA ILE A 7 -2.89 -9.16 -7.04
C ILE A 7 -1.78 -9.99 -6.39
N ARG A 8 -0.76 -10.39 -7.17
CA ARG A 8 0.38 -11.11 -6.60
C ARG A 8 1.11 -10.26 -5.56
N SER A 9 1.30 -8.97 -5.83
CA SER A 9 1.96 -8.05 -4.92
C SER A 9 1.16 -7.88 -3.62
N SER A 10 -0.17 -7.75 -3.67
CA SER A 10 -1.00 -7.66 -2.46
C SER A 10 -0.94 -8.92 -1.59
N ILE A 11 -0.75 -10.10 -2.18
CA ILE A 11 -0.57 -11.36 -1.44
C ILE A 11 0.82 -11.41 -0.78
N ILE A 12 1.87 -11.02 -1.50
CA ILE A 12 3.26 -11.05 -1.00
C ILE A 12 3.46 -10.00 0.09
N ASP A 13 3.02 -8.77 -0.18
CA ASP A 13 3.21 -7.59 0.65
C ASP A 13 2.06 -7.39 1.64
N ASN A 14 1.76 -8.44 2.39
CA ASN A 14 0.76 -8.42 3.44
C ASN A 14 1.22 -7.58 4.66
N LYS A 15 0.29 -7.38 5.62
CA LYS A 15 0.52 -6.58 6.84
C LYS A 15 1.81 -6.97 7.59
N SER A 16 2.09 -8.26 7.75
CA SER A 16 3.30 -8.72 8.45
C SER A 16 4.58 -8.29 7.73
N ARG A 17 4.57 -8.33 6.39
CA ARG A 17 5.73 -7.92 5.58
C ARG A 17 5.93 -6.41 5.60
N ILE A 18 4.84 -5.64 5.57
CA ILE A 18 4.88 -4.19 5.73
C ILE A 18 5.46 -3.81 7.10
N ASP A 19 5.03 -4.48 8.17
CA ASP A 19 5.56 -4.30 9.52
C ASP A 19 7.05 -4.65 9.61
N GLU A 20 7.46 -5.75 8.98
CA GLU A 20 8.86 -6.18 8.92
C GLU A 20 9.74 -5.12 8.24
N ILE A 21 9.31 -4.62 7.07
CA ILE A 21 10.05 -3.58 6.32
C ILE A 21 10.14 -2.29 7.14
N TYR A 22 9.02 -1.85 7.72
CA TYR A 22 8.99 -0.65 8.55
C TYR A 22 9.97 -0.74 9.74
N ARG A 23 10.01 -1.88 10.43
CA ARG A 23 10.91 -2.12 11.58
C ARG A 23 12.36 -2.31 11.17
N SER A 24 12.62 -2.89 10.01
CA SER A 24 13.98 -3.12 9.50
C SER A 24 14.68 -1.84 9.09
N TYR A 25 13.90 -0.80 8.72
CA TYR A 25 14.41 0.48 8.23
C TYR A 25 13.80 1.67 8.99
N PRO A 26 14.09 1.82 10.30
CA PRO A 26 13.39 2.75 11.20
C PRO A 26 13.58 4.24 10.87
N ASN A 27 14.58 4.60 10.06
CA ASN A 27 14.86 5.99 9.66
C ASN A 27 14.51 6.28 8.19
N VAL A 28 14.04 5.27 7.45
CA VAL A 28 13.72 5.41 6.02
C VAL A 28 12.26 5.82 5.85
N PHE A 29 11.37 5.24 6.65
CA PHE A 29 9.93 5.46 6.55
C PHE A 29 9.40 6.11 7.82
N ARG A 30 8.55 7.13 7.66
CA ARG A 30 7.85 7.82 8.74
C ARG A 30 6.63 7.04 9.23
N SER A 31 6.06 6.20 8.36
CA SER A 31 4.89 5.39 8.67
C SER A 31 4.81 4.14 7.79
N ARG A 32 3.95 3.19 8.20
CA ARG A 32 3.59 2.03 7.36
C ARG A 32 2.95 2.43 6.03
N LYS A 33 2.28 3.58 6.00
CA LYS A 33 1.67 4.15 4.79
C LYS A 33 2.73 4.48 3.74
N GLU A 34 3.89 5.01 4.15
CA GLU A 34 5.00 5.25 3.21
C GLU A 34 5.58 3.95 2.63
N VAL A 35 5.64 2.89 3.44
CA VAL A 35 6.07 1.56 2.96
C VAL A 35 5.09 1.03 1.91
N LEU A 36 3.79 1.12 2.17
CA LEU A 36 2.74 0.76 1.20
C LEU A 36 2.84 1.58 -0.07
N GLN A 37 3.03 2.90 0.05
CA GLN A 37 3.23 3.77 -1.09
C GLN A 37 4.45 3.36 -1.90
N MET A 38 5.56 2.98 -1.28
CA MET A 38 6.72 2.48 -2.01
C MET A 38 6.42 1.17 -2.77
N LEU A 39 5.77 0.20 -2.11
CA LEU A 39 5.46 -1.12 -2.71
C LEU A 39 4.43 -1.01 -3.84
N PHE A 40 3.46 -0.11 -3.68
CA PHE A 40 2.40 0.16 -4.63
C PHE A 40 2.56 1.54 -5.29
N LEU A 41 3.79 1.99 -5.56
CA LEU A 41 4.11 3.16 -6.41
C LEU A 41 3.25 4.45 -6.16
N ASN A 42 2.95 4.74 -4.90
CA ASN A 42 2.23 5.89 -4.35
C ASN A 42 0.71 5.96 -4.63
N PHE A 43 0.01 4.82 -4.71
CA PHE A 43 -1.43 4.79 -5.04
C PHE A 43 -2.42 5.05 -3.89
N THR A 44 -2.01 5.60 -2.75
CA THR A 44 -2.84 5.61 -1.53
C THR A 44 -3.48 6.95 -1.16
N GLU A 45 -3.28 8.02 -1.94
CA GLU A 45 -3.96 9.29 -1.65
C GLU A 45 -5.19 9.50 -2.54
N GLU A 46 -6.31 9.89 -1.91
CA GLU A 46 -7.57 10.17 -2.62
C GLU A 46 -7.40 11.23 -3.71
N ASN A 47 -6.50 12.19 -3.48
CA ASN A 47 -6.19 13.25 -4.42
C ASN A 47 -5.64 12.73 -5.76
N ASP A 48 -5.09 11.52 -5.82
CA ASP A 48 -4.51 10.93 -7.02
C ASP A 48 -5.42 9.89 -7.71
N LEU A 49 -6.62 9.67 -7.18
CA LEU A 49 -7.62 8.83 -7.81
C LEU A 49 -8.00 9.38 -9.20
N GLY A 50 -7.80 8.56 -10.23
CA GLY A 50 -8.11 8.91 -11.63
C GLY A 50 -6.98 9.63 -12.37
N LYS A 51 -5.91 10.08 -11.68
CA LYS A 51 -4.74 10.69 -12.34
C LYS A 51 -3.79 9.67 -12.95
N ARG A 52 -3.87 8.41 -12.51
CA ARG A 52 -3.01 7.32 -12.99
C ARG A 52 -3.81 6.07 -13.30
N THR A 53 -3.36 5.32 -14.29
CA THR A 53 -3.96 4.06 -14.71
C THR A 53 -4.02 3.09 -13.54
N LEU A 54 -5.19 2.50 -13.31
CA LEU A 54 -5.48 1.53 -12.24
C LEU A 54 -5.45 2.07 -10.80
N SER A 55 -5.33 3.38 -10.55
CA SER A 55 -5.24 3.93 -9.19
C SER A 55 -6.40 3.50 -8.29
N LYS A 56 -7.64 3.50 -8.82
CA LYS A 56 -8.82 3.05 -8.08
C LYS A 56 -8.77 1.57 -7.76
N LEU A 57 -8.44 0.73 -8.74
CA LEU A 57 -8.31 -0.72 -8.54
C LEU A 57 -7.24 -1.06 -7.50
N THR A 58 -6.10 -0.35 -7.53
CA THR A 58 -5.04 -0.55 -6.54
C THR A 58 -5.50 -0.16 -5.13
N LYS A 59 -6.22 0.96 -4.98
CA LYS A 59 -6.82 1.35 -3.69
C LYS A 59 -7.79 0.27 -3.18
N ASP A 60 -8.72 -0.15 -4.02
CA ASP A 60 -9.72 -1.17 -3.68
C ASP A 60 -9.04 -2.49 -3.24
N ILE A 61 -8.00 -2.95 -3.95
CA ILE A 61 -7.25 -4.15 -3.60
C ILE A 61 -6.51 -4.00 -2.27
N ILE A 62 -5.87 -2.85 -2.02
CA ILE A 62 -5.14 -2.60 -0.77
C ILE A 62 -6.13 -2.60 0.39
N GLU A 63 -7.27 -1.92 0.28
CA GLU A 63 -8.29 -1.86 1.33
C GLU A 63 -8.91 -3.24 1.62
N GLU A 64 -9.12 -4.06 0.59
CA GLU A 64 -9.67 -5.41 0.77
C GLU A 64 -8.64 -6.43 1.28
N SER A 65 -7.39 -6.35 0.81
CA SER A 65 -6.36 -7.38 1.06
C SER A 65 -5.50 -7.06 2.28
N ILE A 66 -5.29 -5.77 2.55
CA ILE A 66 -4.40 -5.27 3.58
C ILE A 66 -5.30 -4.57 4.58
N ASP A 67 -5.68 -5.33 5.61
CA ASP A 67 -6.50 -4.91 6.75
C ASP A 67 -5.70 -3.88 7.59
N LEU A 68 -5.55 -2.69 7.02
CA LEU A 68 -4.98 -1.53 7.66
C LEU A 68 -6.07 -1.01 8.58
N ASP A 69 -5.91 -1.27 9.87
CA ASP A 69 -6.76 -0.69 10.90
C ASP A 69 -6.94 0.79 10.57
N GLU A 70 -8.20 1.23 10.42
CA GLU A 70 -8.59 2.58 9.97
C GLU A 70 -7.90 3.72 10.75
N ASN A 71 -7.33 3.40 11.91
CA ASN A 71 -6.54 4.29 12.77
C ASN A 71 -5.13 4.64 12.24
N ALA A 72 -4.66 4.07 11.11
CA ALA A 72 -3.35 4.39 10.52
C ALA A 72 -3.42 5.44 9.40
N ILE A 73 -4.63 5.90 9.04
CA ILE A 73 -4.87 6.87 7.96
C ILE A 73 -5.16 8.27 8.54
N GLU A 74 -5.50 8.37 9.83
CA GLU A 74 -5.66 9.63 10.57
C GLU A 74 -4.47 9.90 11.51
N GLU A 75 -3.37 10.45 10.96
CA GLU A 75 -2.48 11.38 11.67
C GLU A 75 -1.72 12.27 10.67
#